data_AF-A0A1S5Y172-F1
#
_entry.id   AF-A0A1S5Y172-F1
#
_cell.length_a   1.000
_cell.length_b   1.000
_cell.length_c   1.000
_cell.angle_alpha   90.00
_cell.angle_beta   90.00
_cell.angle_gamma   90.00
#
_symmetry.space_group_name_H-M   'P 1'
#
loop_
_entity.id
_entity.type
_entity.pdbx_description
1 polymer ?
#
loop_
_entity_poly.entity_id
_entity_poly.type
_entity_poly.pdbx_seq_one_letter_code
_entity_poly.pdbx_strand_id
1 'polypeptide(L)' 'MVERVTDAALSVEGESFRPVAWVIIEEVPSGSWGMAGATLTTQQARAMRDGKAA' A
#
# COMPACT_ATOMS: atom_id res chain seq x y z
N MET A 1 -4.11 4.62 -7.79
CA MET A 1 -3.88 4.17 -6.40
C MET A 1 -4.45 5.18 -5.43
N VAL A 2 -3.97 6.43 -5.44
CA VAL A 2 -4.45 7.53 -4.58
C VAL A 2 -5.97 7.64 -4.57
N GLU A 3 -6.61 7.82 -5.74
CA GLU A 3 -8.08 7.90 -5.87
C GLU A 3 -8.79 6.72 -5.18
N ARG A 4 -8.36 5.48 -5.45
CA ARG A 4 -8.95 4.28 -4.83
C ARG A 4 -8.77 4.22 -3.31
N VAL A 5 -7.64 4.69 -2.80
CA VAL A 5 -7.39 4.77 -1.35
C VAL A 5 -8.30 5.84 -0.73
N THR A 6 -8.45 6.98 -1.38
CA THR A 6 -9.39 8.03 -0.96
C THR A 6 -10.83 7.50 -0.96
N ASP A 7 -11.28 6.88 -2.04
CA ASP A 7 -12.64 6.34 -2.14
C ASP A 7 -12.90 5.25 -1.08
N ALA A 8 -11.92 4.40 -0.80
CA ALA A 8 -12.02 3.40 0.26
C ALA A 8 -12.21 4.04 1.64
N ALA A 9 -11.42 5.08 1.97
CA ALA A 9 -11.58 5.81 3.23
C ALA A 9 -12.96 6.50 3.31
N LEU A 10 -13.40 7.14 2.22
CA LEU A 10 -14.69 7.84 2.16
C LEU A 10 -15.90 6.90 2.15
N SER A 11 -15.73 5.64 1.74
CA SER A 11 -16.79 4.63 1.86
C SER A 11 -17.18 4.34 3.32
N VAL A 12 -16.29 4.65 4.27
CA VAL A 12 -16.50 4.48 5.72
C VAL A 12 -16.89 5.80 6.38
N GLU A 13 -16.14 6.88 6.11
CA GLU A 13 -16.31 8.17 6.80
C GLU A 13 -17.36 9.09 6.15
N GLY A 14 -17.69 8.86 4.88
CA GLY A 14 -18.65 9.64 4.11
C GLY A 14 -18.02 10.68 3.17
N GLU A 15 -18.72 10.94 2.08
CA GLU A 15 -18.24 11.75 0.93
C GLU A 15 -17.96 13.23 1.26
N SER A 16 -18.57 13.75 2.33
CA SER A 16 -18.35 15.12 2.81
C SER A 16 -16.89 15.42 3.18
N PHE A 17 -16.09 14.39 3.49
CA PHE A 17 -14.67 14.53 3.81
C PHE A 17 -13.76 14.64 2.58
N ARG A 18 -14.27 14.43 1.35
CA ARG A 18 -13.42 14.44 0.13
C ARG A 18 -12.56 15.70 -0.04
N PRO A 19 -13.03 16.93 0.23
CA PRO A 19 -12.21 18.13 0.05
C PRO A 19 -10.98 18.20 0.98
N VAL A 20 -10.96 17.40 2.05
CA VAL A 20 -9.88 17.37 3.05
C VAL A 20 -9.14 16.04 3.10
N ALA A 21 -9.49 15.09 2.23
CA ALA A 21 -8.81 13.80 2.15
C ALA A 21 -7.47 13.94 1.40
N TRP A 22 -6.40 13.46 2.02
CA TRP A 22 -5.05 13.45 1.44
C TRP A 22 -4.40 12.08 1.58
N VAL A 23 -3.45 11.79 0.68
CA VAL A 23 -2.70 10.53 0.65
C VAL A 23 -1.22 10.86 0.53
N ILE A 24 -0.40 10.29 1.43
CA ILE A 24 1.06 10.32 1.33
C ILE A 24 1.54 8.96 0.80
N ILE A 25 2.52 8.99 -0.09
CA ILE A 25 3.21 7.80 -0.59
C ILE A 25 4.67 7.92 -0.19
N GLU A 26 5.14 6.99 0.64
CA GLU A 26 6.54 6.90 1.05
C GLU A 26 7.16 5.67 0.39
N GLU A 27 8.20 5.89 -0.42
CA GLU A 27 8.95 4.82 -1.04
C GLU A 27 10.12 4.41 -0.14
N VAL A 28 10.24 3.11 0.10
CA VAL A 28 11.38 2.52 0.82
C VAL A 28 12.21 1.68 -0.15
N PRO A 29 13.56 1.78 -0.11
CA PRO A 29 14.40 0.97 -0.97
C PRO A 29 14.15 -0.54 -0.78
N SER A 30 14.35 -1.30 -1.86
CA SER A 30 14.22 -2.76 -1.83
C SER A 30 15.14 -3.38 -0.78
N GLY A 31 14.61 -4.29 0.04
CA GLY A 31 15.37 -4.93 1.12
C GLY A 31 15.51 -4.09 2.39
N SER A 32 15.01 -2.86 2.40
CA SER A 32 15.04 -1.98 3.58
C SER A 32 13.75 -2.06 4.42
N TRP A 33 12.79 -2.92 4.04
CA TRP A 33 11.54 -3.12 4.78
C TRP A 33 11.48 -4.52 5.40
N GLY A 34 11.26 -4.62 6.71
CA GLY A 34 11.12 -5.88 7.43
C GLY A 34 9.68 -6.39 7.47
N MET A 35 9.47 -7.66 7.17
CA MET A 35 8.18 -8.35 7.27
C MET A 35 8.39 -9.78 7.79
N ALA A 36 7.66 -10.17 8.83
CA ALA A 36 7.69 -11.53 9.40
C ALA A 36 9.11 -12.06 9.73
N GLY A 37 10.03 -11.19 10.17
CA GLY A 37 11.41 -11.57 10.52
C GLY A 37 12.41 -11.60 9.36
N ALA A 38 12.00 -11.27 8.13
CA ALA A 38 12.86 -11.17 6.96
C ALA A 38 12.76 -9.80 6.29
N THR A 39 13.79 -9.38 5.56
CA THR A 39 13.71 -8.19 4.70
C THR A 39 13.00 -8.53 3.39
N LEU A 40 12.06 -7.68 2.99
CA LEU A 40 11.28 -7.83 1.78
C LEU A 40 11.98 -7.13 0.61
N THR A 41 12.32 -7.90 -0.41
CA THR A 41 12.80 -7.37 -1.69
C THR A 41 11.63 -7.11 -2.64
N THR A 42 11.82 -6.21 -3.61
CA THR A 42 10.80 -5.95 -4.62
C THR A 42 10.51 -7.19 -5.50
N GLN A 43 11.49 -8.09 -5.67
CA GLN A 43 11.29 -9.35 -6.40
C GLN A 43 10.34 -10.29 -5.64
N GLN A 44 10.52 -10.45 -4.33
CA GLN A 44 9.60 -11.21 -3.48
C GLN A 44 8.19 -10.59 -3.48
N ALA A 45 8.08 -9.26 -3.37
CA ALA A 45 6.79 -8.57 -3.43
C ALA A 45 6.04 -8.83 -4.76
N ARG A 46 6.77 -8.86 -5.88
CA ARG A 46 6.20 -9.24 -7.19
C ARG A 46 5.75 -10.71 -7.21
N ALA A 47 6.57 -11.62 -6.69
CA ALA A 47 6.19 -13.04 -6.61
C ALA A 47 4.95 -13.27 -5.73
N MET A 48 4.81 -12.54 -4.62
CA MET A 48 3.61 -12.59 -3.76
C MET A 48 2.36 -12.11 -4.48
N ARG A 49 2.44 -10.99 -5.23
CA ARG A 49 1.33 -10.49 -6.06
C ARG A 49 0.85 -11.52 -7.08
N ASP A 50 1.79 -12.25 -7.68
CA ASP A 50 1.50 -13.27 -8.68
C ASP A 50 1.00 -14.59 -8.08
N GLY A 51 0.89 -14.70 -6.74
CA GLY A 51 0.52 -15.94 -6.05
C GLY A 51 1.58 -17.02 -6.12
N LYS A 52 2.84 -16.66 -6.39
CA LYS A 52 3.99 -17.57 -6.55
C LYS A 52 4.91 -17.59 -5.34
N ALA A 53 4.48 -17.06 -4.20
CA ALA A 53 5.25 -17.12 -2.98
C ALA A 53 5.31 -18.58 -2.49
N ALA A 54 6.53 -19.11 -2.41
CA ALA A 54 6.84 -20.41 -1.82
C ALA A 54 6.71 -20.37 -0.29
#